data_AF-A0A536HW86-F1
#
_entry.id   AF-A0A536HW86-F1
#
_cell.length_a   1.000
_cell.length_b   1.000
_cell.length_c   1.000
_cell.angle_alpha   90.00
_cell.angle_beta   90.00
_cell.angle_gamma   90.00
#
_symmetry.space_group_name_H-M   'P 1'
#
loop_
_entity.id
_entity.type
_entity.pdbx_description
1 polymer ?
#
loop_
_entity_poly.entity_id
_entity_poly.type
_entity_poly.pdbx_seq_one_letter_code
_entity_poly.pdbx_strand_id
1 'polypeptide(L)'
;MAEATRDARSRQSRRARSALPGRPSGRIGGEARAVSTRAAASARRTPPARGVWEGQLEQRTHSSRPFVCSPKRQYRTCVRILERLFCLSRGWDTRPKLKTVLGVDLAPQRPRYARERAEVANHILEPDWVGKRALARVGHGGPRFVGYGGEVDGPRELYDAIAAEAHCTSAIIDGVLVSDWRDESELELDPNGVAFVRNASARQIFAAFDLLEVDGESLLEVPLLERKRHLEGLLVPSVNVRLTPFVTRGLRSWRETLVAQGFHRVVLKNWNSAYAPGRTTDDWLVVEKLSGAR
;
A
#
# COMPACT_ATOMS: atom_id res chain seq x y z
N MET A 1 -36.11 -58.18 -17.78
CA MET A 1 -35.57 -58.20 -19.17
C MET A 1 -34.11 -57.77 -19.09
N ALA A 2 -33.23 -58.42 -19.86
CA ALA A 2 -31.75 -58.40 -19.81
C ALA A 2 -31.08 -57.02 -19.57
N GLU A 3 -29.89 -56.87 -18.95
CA GLU A 3 -28.59 -57.56 -19.13
C GLU A 3 -27.98 -57.42 -20.55
N ALA A 4 -26.66 -57.36 -20.80
CA ALA A 4 -25.47 -57.04 -19.97
C ALA A 4 -24.22 -56.95 -20.90
N THR A 5 -23.07 -56.43 -20.40
CA THR A 5 -21.69 -56.59 -20.99
C THR A 5 -21.45 -55.97 -22.40
N ARG A 6 -20.24 -55.81 -23.00
CA ARG A 6 -18.77 -55.98 -22.75
C ARG A 6 -18.04 -54.95 -23.69
N ASP A 7 -16.74 -54.72 -23.86
CA ASP A 7 -15.38 -55.14 -23.39
C ASP A 7 -14.49 -53.86 -23.50
N ALA A 8 -13.40 -53.58 -22.76
CA ALA A 8 -12.15 -54.31 -22.43
C ALA A 8 -11.05 -54.38 -23.54
N ARG A 9 -10.04 -53.48 -23.43
CA ARG A 9 -8.64 -53.50 -23.97
C ARG A 9 -7.95 -52.20 -23.52
N SER A 10 -6.80 -52.08 -22.84
CA SER A 10 -5.59 -52.90 -22.55
C SER A 10 -4.37 -52.64 -23.47
N ARG A 11 -3.16 -52.76 -22.89
CA ARG A 11 -1.79 -52.35 -23.36
C ARG A 11 -1.42 -50.88 -23.07
N GLN A 12 -0.41 -50.47 -22.27
CA GLN A 12 0.75 -51.07 -21.55
C GLN A 12 2.14 -50.95 -22.23
N SER A 13 3.13 -50.41 -21.47
CA SER A 13 4.58 -50.28 -21.77
C SER A 13 4.96 -49.24 -22.84
N ARG A 14 6.14 -48.59 -22.83
CA ARG A 14 7.49 -49.03 -22.42
C ARG A 14 8.33 -48.01 -21.61
N ARG A 15 9.45 -48.48 -21.03
CA ARG A 15 10.54 -47.70 -20.41
C ARG A 15 11.79 -47.66 -21.31
N ALA A 16 12.49 -46.52 -21.32
CA ALA A 16 13.96 -46.33 -21.48
C ALA A 16 14.25 -44.89 -20.98
N ARG A 17 15.27 -44.48 -20.19
CA ARG A 17 16.60 -44.97 -19.74
C ARG A 17 17.74 -44.92 -20.77
N SER A 18 18.92 -44.51 -20.26
CA SER A 18 20.20 -44.14 -20.91
C SER A 18 20.22 -42.73 -21.54
N ALA A 19 21.33 -41.98 -21.59
CA ALA A 19 22.56 -41.98 -20.76
C ALA A 19 23.33 -40.63 -20.87
N LEU A 20 24.26 -40.37 -19.94
CA LEU A 20 25.31 -39.33 -20.06
C LEU A 20 26.48 -39.85 -20.92
N PRO A 21 27.19 -38.96 -21.63
CA PRO A 21 28.49 -38.43 -21.15
C PRO A 21 28.63 -36.91 -21.41
N GLY A 22 29.68 -36.19 -20.99
CA GLY A 22 30.85 -36.53 -20.18
C GLY A 22 31.78 -35.30 -20.03
N ARG A 23 32.64 -35.25 -19.00
CA ARG A 23 33.64 -34.17 -18.82
C ARG A 23 34.96 -34.50 -19.56
N PRO A 24 35.67 -33.49 -20.07
CA PRO A 24 37.13 -33.45 -20.05
C PRO A 24 37.64 -32.60 -18.87
N SER A 25 38.86 -32.88 -18.41
CA SER A 25 39.57 -32.12 -17.36
C SER A 25 40.81 -31.44 -17.94
N GLY A 26 41.16 -30.26 -17.42
CA GLY A 26 42.40 -29.55 -17.75
C GLY A 26 42.89 -28.73 -16.57
N ARG A 27 44.09 -29.04 -16.05
CA ARG A 27 44.80 -28.27 -15.03
C ARG A 27 46.14 -27.78 -15.59
N ILE A 28 46.24 -26.48 -15.84
CA ILE A 28 47.47 -25.67 -15.86
C ILE A 28 46.99 -24.30 -15.35
N GLY A 29 47.62 -23.56 -14.43
CA GLY A 29 49.01 -23.60 -13.96
C GLY A 29 49.64 -22.24 -14.30
N GLY A 30 49.65 -21.29 -13.37
CA GLY A 30 50.10 -19.93 -13.61
C GLY A 30 50.06 -19.09 -12.33
N GLU A 31 51.12 -18.32 -12.11
CA GLU A 31 51.42 -17.70 -10.81
C GLU A 31 50.99 -16.24 -10.70
N ALA A 32 51.14 -15.68 -9.50
CA ALA A 32 50.73 -14.32 -9.17
C ALA A 32 51.55 -13.24 -9.88
N ARG A 33 50.89 -12.11 -10.18
CA ARG A 33 51.53 -10.80 -10.08
C ARG A 33 50.52 -9.72 -9.68
N ALA A 34 50.63 -9.24 -8.45
CA ALA A 34 50.02 -7.97 -8.07
C ALA A 34 50.81 -6.84 -8.75
N VAL A 35 50.13 -6.01 -9.54
CA VAL A 35 50.70 -4.78 -10.10
C VAL A 35 50.16 -3.62 -9.28
N SER A 36 51.01 -2.96 -8.50
CA SER A 36 50.67 -1.70 -7.86
C SER A 36 50.97 -0.55 -8.83
N THR A 37 50.01 0.37 -8.97
CA THR A 37 50.24 1.69 -9.58
C THR A 37 50.03 2.75 -8.52
N ARG A 38 51.09 3.51 -8.26
CA ARG A 38 51.15 4.52 -7.19
C ARG A 38 50.75 5.89 -7.74
N ALA A 39 50.01 6.63 -6.92
CA ALA A 39 49.97 8.10 -6.87
C ALA A 39 49.59 8.91 -8.12
N ALA A 40 48.52 9.68 -7.99
CA ALA A 40 48.55 11.12 -8.27
C ALA A 40 47.70 11.86 -7.22
N ALA A 41 48.29 12.80 -6.49
CA ALA A 41 47.58 13.61 -5.49
C ALA A 41 47.32 15.03 -6.04
N SER A 42 46.15 15.60 -5.78
CA SER A 42 45.82 16.98 -6.13
C SER A 42 44.99 17.62 -5.01
N ALA A 43 45.67 18.07 -3.95
CA ALA A 43 45.04 18.80 -2.86
C ALA A 43 44.83 20.28 -3.22
N ARG A 44 43.60 20.77 -3.12
CA ARG A 44 43.24 22.20 -3.10
C ARG A 44 42.19 22.38 -2.00
N ARG A 45 42.59 22.53 -0.72
CA ARG A 45 42.98 23.79 -0.06
C ARG A 45 41.92 24.89 -0.17
N THR A 46 41.00 24.87 0.78
CA THR A 46 40.10 25.97 1.14
C THR A 46 40.90 27.18 1.70
N PRO A 47 40.56 28.43 1.34
CA PRO A 47 41.03 29.62 2.05
C PRO A 47 40.12 29.97 3.26
N PRO A 48 40.62 30.71 4.27
CA PRO A 48 39.92 30.91 5.55
C PRO A 48 39.00 32.13 5.61
N ALA A 49 38.20 32.21 6.68
CA ALA A 49 37.21 33.25 6.92
C ALA A 49 37.78 34.64 7.28
N ARG A 50 37.08 35.68 6.84
CA ARG A 50 37.05 37.06 7.38
C ARG A 50 35.61 37.58 7.16
N GLY A 51 35.01 38.38 8.04
CA GLY A 51 35.46 38.85 9.35
C GLY A 51 34.27 39.42 10.14
N VAL A 52 34.52 39.90 11.36
CA VAL A 52 33.49 40.48 12.24
C VAL A 52 32.88 41.74 11.62
N TRP A 53 31.56 41.87 11.68
CA TRP A 53 30.88 43.16 11.73
C TRP A 53 29.91 43.16 12.91
N GLU A 54 30.15 44.07 13.83
CA GLU A 54 29.34 44.31 15.01
C GLU A 54 28.26 45.33 14.68
N GLY A 55 27.01 45.06 15.08
CA GLY A 55 25.86 45.82 14.62
C GLY A 55 24.65 45.61 15.52
N GLN A 56 24.67 46.24 16.69
CA GLN A 56 23.52 46.27 17.59
C GLN A 56 22.33 46.98 16.93
N LEU A 57 21.18 46.30 16.88
CA LEU A 57 19.89 46.98 16.74
C LEU A 57 18.86 46.29 17.64
N GLU A 58 18.64 46.87 18.83
CA GLU A 58 17.61 46.41 19.76
C GLU A 58 16.22 46.69 19.19
N GLN A 59 15.47 45.66 18.77
CA GLN A 59 14.02 45.78 18.59
C GLN A 59 13.24 44.59 19.18
N ARG A 60 12.79 44.81 20.42
CA ARG A 60 11.50 44.40 20.99
C ARG A 60 10.99 43.01 20.62
N THR A 61 11.18 42.06 21.53
CA THR A 61 10.47 40.78 21.50
C THR A 61 8.95 40.99 21.52
N HIS A 62 8.25 40.44 20.54
CA HIS A 62 6.81 40.24 20.59
C HIS A 62 6.52 38.74 20.58
N SER A 63 5.91 38.25 21.67
CA SER A 63 5.63 36.83 21.91
C SER A 63 4.43 36.36 21.09
N SER A 64 4.59 36.29 19.77
CA SER A 64 3.62 35.67 18.86
C SER A 64 3.65 34.14 18.98
N ARG A 65 3.10 33.62 20.08
CA ARG A 65 2.79 32.18 20.20
C ARG A 65 1.95 31.76 18.99
N PRO A 66 2.38 30.79 18.16
CA PRO A 66 1.53 30.26 17.11
C PRO A 66 0.31 29.58 17.74
N PHE A 67 -0.89 29.93 17.29
CA PHE A 67 -2.12 29.28 17.74
C PHE A 67 -2.16 27.84 17.22
N VAL A 68 -1.69 26.89 18.04
CA VAL A 68 -1.82 25.46 17.76
C VAL A 68 -3.30 25.08 17.83
N CYS A 69 -3.95 25.10 16.66
CA CYS A 69 -5.33 24.70 16.51
C CYS A 69 -5.42 23.18 16.71
N SER A 70 -6.20 22.71 17.69
CA SER A 70 -6.35 21.27 17.97
C SER A 70 -6.73 20.47 16.71
N PRO A 71 -6.15 19.28 16.45
CA PRO A 71 -6.41 18.51 15.23
C PRO A 71 -7.90 18.31 14.92
N LYS A 72 -8.72 18.05 15.95
CA LYS A 72 -10.20 17.92 15.85
C LYS A 72 -10.91 19.13 15.20
N ARG A 73 -10.25 20.29 15.12
CA ARG A 73 -10.77 21.54 14.52
C ARG A 73 -10.43 21.68 13.03
N GLN A 74 -9.42 20.97 12.50
CA GLN A 74 -9.14 20.93 11.07
C GLN A 74 -10.17 20.07 10.30
N TYR A 75 -10.50 18.86 10.78
CA TYR A 75 -11.52 18.00 10.17
C TYR A 75 -12.88 18.70 10.02
N ARG A 76 -13.36 19.34 11.09
CA ARG A 76 -14.58 20.18 11.06
C ARG A 76 -14.51 21.36 10.10
N THR A 77 -13.32 21.81 9.69
CA THR A 77 -13.18 22.82 8.65
C THR A 77 -13.24 22.20 7.25
N CYS A 78 -12.59 21.05 7.03
CA CYS A 78 -12.62 20.34 5.74
C CYS A 78 -14.03 19.88 5.33
N VAL A 79 -14.83 19.34 6.26
CA VAL A 79 -16.23 18.95 5.96
C VAL A 79 -17.07 20.17 5.56
N ARG A 80 -16.85 21.33 6.18
CA ARG A 80 -17.55 22.58 5.82
C ARG A 80 -17.01 23.27 4.55
N ILE A 81 -15.83 22.88 4.08
CA ILE A 81 -15.33 23.28 2.75
C ILE A 81 -16.10 22.51 1.66
N LEU A 82 -16.47 21.24 1.90
CA LEU A 82 -17.36 20.50 0.99
C LEU A 82 -18.76 21.14 0.94
N GLU A 83 -19.36 21.55 2.07
CA GLU A 83 -20.62 22.32 2.08
C GLU A 83 -20.58 23.55 1.15
N ARG A 84 -19.42 24.23 1.05
CA ARG A 84 -19.28 25.47 0.25
C ARG A 84 -18.87 25.25 -1.20
N LEU A 85 -17.99 24.29 -1.48
CA LEU A 85 -17.53 24.05 -2.85
C LEU A 85 -18.55 23.25 -3.67
N PHE A 86 -19.28 22.32 -3.04
CA PHE A 86 -20.32 21.52 -3.73
C PHE A 86 -21.52 22.38 -4.17
N CYS A 87 -21.84 23.47 -3.45
CA CYS A 87 -22.95 24.37 -3.79
C CYS A 87 -22.72 25.27 -5.02
N LEU A 88 -21.51 25.37 -5.57
CA LEU A 88 -21.18 26.35 -6.62
C LEU A 88 -21.16 25.78 -8.05
N SER A 89 -21.29 24.47 -8.25
CA SER A 89 -21.17 23.82 -9.57
C SER A 89 -22.40 22.99 -9.98
N ARG A 90 -23.51 23.70 -10.26
CA ARG A 90 -24.77 23.22 -10.88
C ARG A 90 -25.65 22.35 -9.98
N GLY A 91 -26.96 22.42 -10.22
CA GLY A 91 -27.97 21.82 -9.36
C GLY A 91 -28.12 20.30 -9.52
N TRP A 92 -27.96 19.59 -8.41
CA TRP A 92 -28.44 18.23 -8.12
C TRP A 92 -28.94 18.24 -6.66
N ASP A 93 -29.90 17.45 -6.20
CA ASP A 93 -31.02 16.71 -6.81
C ASP A 93 -31.86 16.21 -5.61
N THR A 94 -33.20 16.20 -5.71
CA THR A 94 -34.10 15.94 -4.57
C THR A 94 -34.24 14.45 -4.20
N ARG A 95 -33.17 13.67 -4.33
CA ARG A 95 -33.15 12.24 -3.95
C ARG A 95 -33.09 12.07 -2.43
N PRO A 96 -33.74 11.05 -1.86
CA PRO A 96 -33.66 10.77 -0.42
C PRO A 96 -32.21 10.46 -0.01
N LYS A 97 -31.76 11.11 1.07
CA LYS A 97 -30.37 11.05 1.55
C LYS A 97 -30.04 9.62 1.99
N LEU A 98 -28.97 9.03 1.45
CA LEU A 98 -28.40 7.71 1.83
C LEU A 98 -27.71 7.74 3.21
N LYS A 99 -28.36 8.29 4.24
CA LYS A 99 -27.70 8.86 5.44
C LYS A 99 -27.69 7.99 6.71
N THR A 100 -28.00 6.69 6.61
CA THR A 100 -28.09 5.82 7.81
C THR A 100 -27.78 4.33 7.60
N VAL A 101 -27.83 3.80 6.37
CA VAL A 101 -27.97 2.33 6.15
C VAL A 101 -26.63 1.61 5.92
N LEU A 102 -25.54 2.31 5.65
CA LEU A 102 -24.27 1.70 5.18
C LEU A 102 -23.52 0.86 6.22
N GLY A 103 -23.89 0.93 7.50
CA GLY A 103 -23.16 0.27 8.57
C GLY A 103 -23.06 -1.26 8.45
N VAL A 104 -24.02 -1.94 7.82
CA VAL A 104 -24.20 -3.40 8.00
C VAL A 104 -23.82 -4.25 6.78
N ASP A 105 -24.21 -3.85 5.57
CA ASP A 105 -24.24 -4.75 4.40
C ASP A 105 -23.11 -4.52 3.36
N LEU A 106 -22.03 -3.81 3.71
CA LEU A 106 -20.91 -3.59 2.80
C LEU A 106 -19.96 -4.79 2.74
N ALA A 107 -19.74 -5.29 1.52
CA ALA A 107 -18.68 -6.24 1.18
C ALA A 107 -17.58 -5.55 0.36
N PRO A 108 -16.29 -5.95 0.47
CA PRO A 108 -15.21 -5.35 -0.31
C PRO A 108 -15.46 -5.40 -1.82
N GLN A 109 -15.09 -4.33 -2.54
CA GLN A 109 -15.06 -4.31 -4.00
C GLN A 109 -14.06 -5.35 -4.53
N ARG A 110 -14.46 -6.10 -5.56
CA ARG A 110 -13.64 -7.14 -6.17
C ARG A 110 -12.86 -6.56 -7.35
N PRO A 111 -11.53 -6.69 -7.40
CA PRO A 111 -10.78 -6.36 -8.60
C PRO A 111 -10.97 -7.45 -9.67
N ARG A 112 -10.79 -7.09 -10.95
CA ARG A 112 -10.54 -8.09 -12.01
C ARG A 112 -9.04 -8.40 -12.05
N TYR A 113 -8.69 -9.63 -12.40
CA TYR A 113 -7.30 -10.06 -12.57
C TYR A 113 -6.95 -10.12 -14.06
N ALA A 114 -5.77 -9.65 -14.44
CA ALA A 114 -5.20 -9.84 -15.77
C ALA A 114 -3.68 -10.05 -15.67
N ARG A 115 -3.13 -11.00 -16.41
CA ARG A 115 -1.69 -11.32 -16.34
C ARG A 115 -0.82 -10.11 -16.74
N GLU A 116 -1.24 -9.42 -17.81
CA GLU A 116 -0.56 -8.24 -18.33
C GLU A 116 -1.58 -7.20 -18.78
N ARG A 117 -1.23 -5.92 -18.66
CA ARG A 117 -1.99 -4.78 -19.19
C ARG A 117 -1.03 -3.74 -19.75
N ALA A 118 -1.41 -3.03 -20.80
CA ALA A 118 -0.72 -1.80 -21.18
C ALA A 118 -0.95 -0.72 -20.11
N GLU A 119 -0.01 0.21 -19.94
CA GLU A 119 -0.15 1.37 -19.04
C GLU A 119 -1.40 2.19 -19.43
N VAL A 120 -2.35 2.36 -18.50
CA VAL A 120 -3.67 2.98 -18.75
C VAL A 120 -3.69 4.41 -18.22
N ALA A 121 -4.12 5.37 -19.05
CA ALA A 121 -4.35 6.75 -18.61
C ALA A 121 -5.42 6.82 -17.51
N ASN A 122 -5.42 7.90 -16.71
CA ASN A 122 -6.40 8.15 -15.65
C ASN A 122 -6.46 7.06 -14.56
N HIS A 123 -5.38 6.29 -14.39
CA HIS A 123 -5.26 5.29 -13.32
C HIS A 123 -4.14 5.66 -12.36
N ILE A 124 -4.35 5.38 -11.08
CA ILE A 124 -3.27 5.18 -10.12
C ILE A 124 -2.78 3.74 -10.16
N LEU A 125 -1.58 3.52 -9.64
CA LEU A 125 -1.08 2.20 -9.25
C LEU A 125 -1.00 2.10 -7.72
N GLU A 126 -1.16 0.90 -7.18
CA GLU A 126 -0.88 0.51 -5.78
C GLU A 126 -0.14 -0.85 -5.75
N PRO A 127 0.60 -1.19 -4.69
CA PRO A 127 1.03 -2.57 -4.44
C PRO A 127 -0.16 -3.50 -4.17
N ASP A 128 -0.09 -4.75 -4.65
CA ASP A 128 -1.07 -5.79 -4.31
C ASP A 128 -0.66 -6.50 -3.01
N TRP A 129 -1.20 -6.04 -1.88
CA TRP A 129 -0.90 -6.58 -0.55
C TRP A 129 -1.36 -8.03 -0.38
N VAL A 130 -0.44 -8.92 -0.02
CA VAL A 130 -0.73 -10.33 0.27
C VAL A 130 -1.27 -10.46 1.71
N GLY A 131 -2.53 -10.85 1.85
CA GLY A 131 -3.17 -11.06 3.15
C GLY A 131 -4.69 -11.27 3.05
N LYS A 132 -5.39 -11.15 4.17
CA LYS A 132 -6.86 -11.30 4.24
C LYS A 132 -7.54 -9.95 4.01
N ARG A 133 -8.28 -9.80 2.91
CA ARG A 133 -9.02 -8.57 2.57
C ARG A 133 -10.18 -8.34 3.54
N ALA A 134 -10.28 -7.13 4.12
CA ALA A 134 -11.32 -6.80 5.08
C ALA A 134 -11.65 -5.30 5.12
N LEU A 135 -12.93 -4.98 5.31
CA LEU A 135 -13.40 -3.69 5.77
C LEU A 135 -13.28 -3.64 7.30
N ALA A 136 -12.47 -2.73 7.84
CA ALA A 136 -12.45 -2.43 9.27
C ALA A 136 -13.60 -1.45 9.61
N ARG A 137 -14.44 -1.82 10.58
CA ARG A 137 -15.66 -1.07 10.94
C ARG A 137 -15.48 -0.37 12.28
N VAL A 138 -14.78 0.76 12.28
CA VAL A 138 -14.51 1.59 13.48
C VAL A 138 -15.81 2.23 13.97
N GLY A 139 -16.09 2.13 15.28
CA GLY A 139 -17.24 2.79 15.91
C GLY A 139 -18.62 2.13 15.67
N HIS A 140 -18.70 1.11 14.81
CA HIS A 140 -19.95 0.41 14.51
C HIS A 140 -20.19 -0.81 15.42
N GLY A 141 -21.47 -1.16 15.63
CA GLY A 141 -21.84 -2.43 16.26
C GLY A 141 -21.68 -3.64 15.31
N GLY A 142 -21.60 -4.85 15.87
CA GLY A 142 -21.43 -6.09 15.10
C GLY A 142 -19.96 -6.39 14.77
N PRO A 143 -19.66 -7.04 13.63
CA PRO A 143 -18.34 -7.57 13.31
C PRO A 143 -17.27 -6.49 13.12
N ARG A 144 -16.12 -6.65 13.76
CA ARG A 144 -14.98 -5.70 13.70
C ARG A 144 -14.37 -5.59 12.30
N PHE A 145 -14.33 -6.71 11.59
CA PHE A 145 -13.85 -6.82 10.22
C PHE A 145 -14.86 -7.57 9.36
N VAL A 146 -15.11 -7.11 8.13
CA VAL A 146 -16.00 -7.77 7.15
C VAL A 146 -15.26 -8.01 5.85
N GLY A 147 -15.19 -9.28 5.42
CA GLY A 147 -14.56 -9.70 4.17
C GLY A 147 -15.58 -10.09 3.11
N TYR A 148 -15.11 -10.81 2.08
CA TYR A 148 -15.94 -11.28 0.96
C TYR A 148 -17.04 -12.31 1.33
N GLY A 149 -17.05 -12.81 2.56
CA GLY A 149 -17.97 -13.85 3.04
C GLY A 149 -18.66 -13.52 4.37
N GLY A 150 -18.74 -12.24 4.75
CA GLY A 150 -19.24 -11.81 6.06
C GLY A 150 -18.12 -11.52 7.05
N GLU A 151 -18.34 -11.83 8.33
CA GLU A 151 -17.39 -11.56 9.41
C GLU A 151 -16.01 -12.20 9.17
N VAL A 152 -14.97 -11.45 9.51
CA VAL A 152 -13.57 -11.85 9.42
C VAL A 152 -12.94 -11.82 10.80
N ASP A 153 -12.44 -12.98 11.25
CA ASP A 153 -11.57 -13.02 12.43
C ASP A 153 -10.23 -12.31 12.17
N GLY A 154 -9.76 -11.57 13.17
CA GLY A 154 -8.54 -10.77 13.17
C GLY A 154 -8.20 -10.27 14.57
N PRO A 155 -6.91 -10.02 14.88
CA PRO A 155 -6.47 -9.77 16.26
C PRO A 155 -7.18 -8.57 16.90
N ARG A 156 -7.65 -8.74 18.14
CA ARG A 156 -8.28 -7.66 18.92
C ARG A 156 -7.38 -6.43 19.01
N GLU A 157 -6.10 -6.65 19.33
CA GLU A 157 -5.05 -5.63 19.42
C GLU A 157 -4.86 -4.86 18.11
N LEU A 158 -4.95 -5.52 16.95
CA LEU A 158 -4.83 -4.88 15.64
C LEU A 158 -6.06 -4.00 15.33
N TYR A 159 -7.28 -4.44 15.67
CA TYR A 159 -8.45 -3.56 15.59
C TYR A 159 -8.34 -2.39 16.57
N ASP A 160 -7.95 -2.66 17.82
CA ASP A 160 -7.90 -1.62 18.86
C ASP A 160 -6.83 -0.56 18.51
N ALA A 161 -5.75 -0.94 17.80
CA ALA A 161 -4.81 -0.01 17.17
C ALA A 161 -5.45 0.80 16.01
N ILE A 162 -6.15 0.17 15.05
CA ILE A 162 -6.84 0.88 13.97
C ILE A 162 -7.84 1.90 14.54
N ALA A 163 -8.57 1.54 15.59
CA ALA A 163 -9.55 2.41 16.25
C ALA A 163 -8.90 3.55 17.07
N ALA A 164 -7.67 3.40 17.53
CA ALA A 164 -6.92 4.46 18.21
C ALA A 164 -6.37 5.52 17.22
N GLU A 165 -5.89 5.07 16.06
CA GLU A 165 -5.30 5.94 15.02
C GLU A 165 -6.34 6.59 14.09
N ALA A 166 -7.62 6.20 14.17
CA ALA A 166 -8.71 6.73 13.36
C ALA A 166 -9.36 7.95 14.02
N HIS A 167 -9.15 9.15 13.45
CA HIS A 167 -9.66 10.42 13.96
C HIS A 167 -11.15 10.68 13.62
N CYS A 168 -12.02 9.73 13.96
CA CYS A 168 -13.47 9.75 13.69
C CYS A 168 -14.29 9.18 14.87
N THR A 169 -15.62 9.33 14.79
CA THR A 169 -16.61 8.64 15.64
C THR A 169 -16.97 7.27 15.06
N SER A 170 -17.17 7.23 13.74
CA SER A 170 -17.32 5.98 12.96
C SER A 170 -16.56 6.05 11.64
N ALA A 171 -16.13 4.90 11.12
CA ALA A 171 -15.58 4.77 9.78
C ALA A 171 -15.61 3.33 9.26
N ILE A 172 -15.75 3.19 7.94
CA ILE A 172 -15.59 1.92 7.23
C ILE A 172 -14.38 2.05 6.30
N ILE A 173 -13.29 1.37 6.65
CA ILE A 173 -11.97 1.49 5.99
C ILE A 173 -11.67 0.17 5.27
N ASP A 174 -11.41 0.21 3.96
CA ASP A 174 -11.04 -1.00 3.19
C ASP A 174 -9.51 -1.20 3.23
N GLY A 175 -9.09 -2.39 3.65
CA GLY A 175 -7.69 -2.74 3.86
C GLY A 175 -7.38 -4.23 3.75
N VAL A 176 -6.10 -4.58 3.87
CA VAL A 176 -5.64 -5.98 3.97
C VAL A 176 -5.01 -6.22 5.33
N LEU A 177 -5.46 -7.26 6.01
CA LEU A 177 -4.83 -7.82 7.21
C LEU A 177 -3.64 -8.69 6.75
N VAL A 178 -2.42 -8.21 6.96
CA VAL A 178 -1.17 -8.91 6.63
C VAL A 178 -0.64 -9.59 7.89
N SER A 179 -0.28 -10.87 7.81
CA SER A 179 0.02 -11.71 8.98
C SER A 179 1.51 -11.82 9.34
N ASP A 180 2.40 -11.72 8.35
CA ASP A 180 3.86 -11.81 8.51
C ASP A 180 4.49 -10.58 7.84
N TRP A 181 4.17 -9.39 8.36
CA TRP A 181 4.86 -8.17 7.96
C TRP A 181 6.15 -8.03 8.78
N ARG A 182 7.23 -7.67 8.08
CA ARG A 182 8.54 -7.36 8.64
C ARG A 182 8.94 -6.00 8.10
N ASP A 183 9.40 -5.11 8.97
CA ASP A 183 10.06 -3.90 8.50
C ASP A 183 11.44 -4.25 7.91
N GLU A 184 12.07 -3.27 7.25
CA GLU A 184 13.44 -3.43 6.76
C GLU A 184 14.38 -3.73 7.95
N SER A 185 15.36 -4.63 7.74
CA SER A 185 16.22 -5.10 8.82
C SER A 185 17.17 -4.00 9.30
N GLU A 186 17.05 -3.61 10.57
CA GLU A 186 17.88 -2.54 11.15
C GLU A 186 19.32 -3.03 11.41
N LEU A 187 20.28 -2.13 11.19
CA LEU A 187 21.69 -2.34 11.52
C LEU A 187 21.95 -1.83 12.94
N GLU A 188 21.99 -2.75 13.88
CA GLU A 188 22.37 -2.49 15.27
C GLU A 188 23.89 -2.67 15.46
N LEU A 189 24.46 -1.99 16.44
CA LEU A 189 25.84 -2.20 16.90
C LEU A 189 25.81 -2.95 18.22
N ASP A 190 26.62 -3.99 18.36
CA ASP A 190 26.80 -4.66 19.65
C ASP A 190 27.67 -3.81 20.62
N PRO A 191 27.76 -4.18 21.90
CA PRO A 191 28.60 -3.46 22.88
C PRO A 191 30.11 -3.42 22.55
N ASN A 192 30.57 -4.21 21.58
CA ASN A 192 31.95 -4.25 21.09
C ASN A 192 32.15 -3.41 19.80
N GLY A 193 31.08 -2.78 19.28
CA GLY A 193 31.08 -2.02 18.03
C GLY A 193 30.94 -2.87 16.76
N VAL A 194 30.57 -4.15 16.88
CA VAL A 194 30.32 -5.04 15.74
C VAL A 194 28.92 -4.78 15.22
N ALA A 195 28.81 -4.39 13.95
CA ALA A 195 27.53 -4.22 13.27
C ALA A 195 26.88 -5.57 12.97
N PHE A 196 25.63 -5.75 13.41
CA PHE A 196 24.81 -6.91 13.11
C PHE A 196 23.44 -6.48 12.58
N VAL A 197 22.86 -7.32 11.71
CA VAL A 197 21.55 -7.07 11.14
C VAL A 197 20.50 -7.70 12.04
N ARG A 198 19.71 -6.89 12.74
CA ARG A 198 18.57 -7.37 13.52
C ARG A 198 17.37 -7.50 12.60
N ASN A 199 16.98 -8.74 12.31
CA ASN A 199 15.74 -9.01 11.60
C ASN A 199 14.56 -8.58 12.49
N ALA A 200 13.73 -7.66 11.99
CA ALA A 200 12.51 -7.26 12.65
C ALA A 200 11.60 -8.49 12.90
N SER A 201 11.03 -8.58 14.09
CA SER A 201 10.07 -9.63 14.42
C SER A 201 8.82 -9.49 13.55
N ALA A 202 8.41 -10.59 12.92
CA ALA A 202 7.15 -10.69 12.18
C ALA A 202 5.99 -10.18 13.04
N ARG A 203 5.18 -9.27 12.50
CA ARG A 203 3.97 -8.77 13.16
C ARG A 203 2.80 -8.65 12.21
N GLN A 204 1.61 -8.55 12.79
CA GLN A 204 0.38 -8.35 12.04
C GLN A 204 0.11 -6.84 11.84
N ILE A 205 -0.23 -6.46 10.61
CA ILE A 205 -0.56 -5.07 10.26
C ILE A 205 -1.86 -4.99 9.45
N PHE A 206 -2.45 -3.80 9.41
CA PHE A 206 -3.54 -3.45 8.52
C PHE A 206 -3.06 -2.43 7.49
N ALA A 207 -3.03 -2.85 6.22
CA ALA A 207 -2.69 -2.00 5.09
C ALA A 207 -3.98 -1.43 4.48
N ALA A 208 -4.34 -0.19 4.85
CA ALA A 208 -5.51 0.52 4.34
C ALA A 208 -5.22 1.19 2.99
N PHE A 209 -6.21 1.29 2.10
CA PHE A 209 -6.08 2.00 0.82
C PHE A 209 -7.36 2.73 0.36
N ASP A 210 -8.51 2.50 0.99
CA ASP A 210 -9.77 3.19 0.66
C ASP A 210 -10.62 3.47 1.92
N LEU A 211 -11.53 4.45 1.81
CA LEU A 211 -12.45 4.88 2.88
C LEU A 211 -13.86 4.98 2.31
N LEU A 212 -14.81 4.27 2.93
CA LEU A 212 -16.17 4.07 2.41
C LEU A 212 -17.23 4.86 3.17
N GLU A 213 -16.97 5.13 4.45
CA GLU A 213 -17.79 5.96 5.33
C GLU A 213 -16.89 6.67 6.34
N VAL A 214 -17.26 7.88 6.75
CA VAL A 214 -16.78 8.57 7.96
C VAL A 214 -17.94 9.28 8.65
N ASP A 215 -18.07 9.14 9.97
CA ASP A 215 -19.08 9.79 10.82
C ASP A 215 -20.54 9.68 10.29
N GLY A 216 -20.88 8.54 9.66
CA GLY A 216 -22.18 8.28 9.04
C GLY A 216 -22.39 8.92 7.66
N GLU A 217 -21.37 9.53 7.06
CA GLU A 217 -21.41 10.07 5.70
C GLU A 217 -20.80 9.10 4.68
N SER A 218 -21.60 8.71 3.68
CA SER A 218 -21.18 7.86 2.57
C SER A 218 -20.12 8.52 1.70
N LEU A 219 -19.03 7.79 1.44
CA LEU A 219 -18.05 8.15 0.42
C LEU A 219 -18.15 7.26 -0.83
N LEU A 220 -19.11 6.33 -0.94
CA LEU A 220 -19.14 5.34 -2.03
C LEU A 220 -19.18 5.98 -3.44
N GLU A 221 -19.96 7.04 -3.63
CA GLU A 221 -20.08 7.77 -4.90
C GLU A 221 -18.98 8.84 -5.09
N VAL A 222 -18.09 9.02 -4.10
CA VAL A 222 -17.00 10.01 -4.15
C VAL A 222 -15.82 9.44 -4.96
N PRO A 223 -15.16 10.21 -5.84
CA PRO A 223 -13.99 9.77 -6.61
C PRO A 223 -12.87 9.17 -5.76
N LEU A 224 -12.24 8.08 -6.23
CA LEU A 224 -11.18 7.34 -5.51
C LEU A 224 -10.06 8.22 -4.95
N LEU A 225 -9.51 9.17 -5.72
CA LEU A 225 -8.46 10.06 -5.20
C LEU A 225 -8.94 10.94 -4.04
N GLU A 226 -10.20 11.35 -4.04
CA GLU A 226 -10.77 12.15 -2.96
C GLU A 226 -11.05 11.27 -1.73
N ARG A 227 -11.54 10.03 -1.90
CA ARG A 227 -11.64 9.05 -0.80
C ARG A 227 -10.28 8.77 -0.16
N LYS A 228 -9.21 8.67 -0.95
CA LYS A 228 -7.83 8.58 -0.45
C LYS A 228 -7.38 9.83 0.31
N ARG A 229 -7.65 11.03 -0.21
CA ARG A 229 -7.36 12.30 0.49
C ARG A 229 -8.12 12.39 1.83
N HIS A 230 -9.31 11.81 1.92
CA HIS A 230 -10.05 11.67 3.17
C HIS A 230 -9.44 10.61 4.11
N LEU A 231 -8.99 9.46 3.59
CA LEU A 231 -8.30 8.41 4.36
C LEU A 231 -6.97 8.91 4.95
N GLU A 232 -6.14 9.59 4.15
CA GLU A 232 -4.88 10.22 4.57
C GLU A 232 -5.08 11.28 5.64
N GLY A 233 -6.23 11.97 5.62
CA GLY A 233 -6.65 12.83 6.71
C GLY A 233 -7.05 12.01 7.95
N LEU A 234 -7.91 11.01 7.79
CA LEU A 234 -8.60 10.32 8.90
C LEU A 234 -7.70 9.39 9.71
N LEU A 235 -6.81 8.63 9.05
CA LEU A 235 -6.13 7.48 9.65
C LEU A 235 -4.62 7.75 9.78
N VAL A 236 -4.13 7.84 11.02
CA VAL A 236 -2.71 8.06 11.31
C VAL A 236 -1.90 6.77 11.03
N PRO A 237 -0.79 6.83 10.27
CA PRO A 237 0.11 5.69 10.13
C PRO A 237 0.86 5.38 11.43
N SER A 238 0.95 4.11 11.78
CA SER A 238 1.61 3.63 13.00
C SER A 238 2.35 2.30 12.78
N VAL A 239 2.88 1.72 13.86
CA VAL A 239 3.58 0.42 13.84
C VAL A 239 2.71 -0.70 13.25
N ASN A 240 1.40 -0.67 13.50
CA ASN A 240 0.44 -1.69 13.06
C ASN A 240 -0.52 -1.22 11.95
N VAL A 241 -0.59 0.09 11.68
CA VAL A 241 -1.51 0.69 10.69
C VAL A 241 -0.69 1.34 9.57
N ARG A 242 -0.82 0.84 8.34
CA ARG A 242 -0.14 1.42 7.18
C ARG A 242 -1.14 1.98 6.17
N LEU A 243 -0.92 3.22 5.73
CA LEU A 243 -1.52 3.74 4.50
C LEU A 243 -0.77 3.18 3.29
N THR A 244 -1.51 2.69 2.31
CA THR A 244 -0.95 2.14 1.07
C THR A 244 -0.51 3.26 0.14
N PRO A 245 0.79 3.32 -0.25
CA PRO A 245 1.25 4.31 -1.20
C PRO A 245 0.62 4.08 -2.58
N PHE A 246 0.55 5.13 -3.38
CA PHE A 246 0.12 5.08 -4.77
C PHE A 246 0.88 6.12 -5.61
N VAL A 247 0.89 5.94 -6.93
CA VAL A 247 1.39 6.98 -7.86
C VAL A 247 0.42 7.17 -9.03
N THR A 248 0.37 8.38 -9.56
CA THR A 248 -0.45 8.79 -10.73
C THR A 248 0.33 8.82 -12.04
N ARG A 249 1.65 8.60 -12.01
CA ARG A 249 2.59 8.74 -13.14
C ARG A 249 3.75 7.76 -13.00
N GLY A 250 4.34 7.35 -14.12
CA GLY A 250 5.51 6.45 -14.14
C GLY A 250 5.19 5.04 -13.63
N LEU A 251 4.01 4.51 -13.98
CA LEU A 251 3.46 3.31 -13.34
C LEU A 251 4.36 2.08 -13.54
N ARG A 252 4.99 1.97 -14.72
CA ARG A 252 5.96 0.91 -15.02
C ARG A 252 7.21 0.94 -14.13
N SER A 253 7.87 2.08 -14.03
CA SER A 253 9.09 2.22 -13.21
C SER A 253 8.82 2.03 -11.72
N TRP A 254 7.67 2.48 -11.22
CA TRP A 254 7.32 2.22 -9.83
C TRP A 254 6.89 0.76 -9.59
N ARG A 255 6.24 0.10 -10.56
CA ARG A 255 6.01 -1.36 -10.51
C ARG A 255 7.35 -2.13 -10.48
N GLU A 256 8.38 -1.67 -11.17
CA GLU A 256 9.73 -2.25 -11.10
C GLU A 256 10.33 -2.08 -9.69
N THR A 257 10.17 -0.91 -9.05
CA THR A 257 10.53 -0.70 -7.64
C THR A 257 9.79 -1.64 -6.69
N LEU A 258 8.46 -1.77 -6.85
CA LEU A 258 7.63 -2.65 -6.01
C LEU A 258 8.02 -4.13 -6.15
N VAL A 259 8.42 -4.59 -7.35
CA VAL A 259 8.95 -5.94 -7.56
C VAL A 259 10.31 -6.13 -6.85
N ALA A 260 11.19 -5.12 -6.87
CA ALA A 260 12.44 -5.18 -6.10
C ALA A 260 12.19 -5.22 -4.57
N GLN A 261 11.07 -4.65 -4.11
CA GLN A 261 10.55 -4.73 -2.74
C GLN A 261 9.71 -6.01 -2.47
N GLY A 262 9.67 -6.96 -3.41
CA GLY A 262 9.02 -8.27 -3.23
C GLY A 262 7.55 -8.37 -3.65
N PHE A 263 6.90 -7.28 -4.08
CA PHE A 263 5.51 -7.33 -4.55
C PHE A 263 5.43 -7.95 -5.96
N HIS A 264 4.89 -9.18 -6.06
CA HIS A 264 4.73 -9.88 -7.33
C HIS A 264 3.65 -9.29 -8.26
N ARG A 265 2.71 -8.52 -7.71
CA ARG A 265 1.58 -7.92 -8.43
C ARG A 265 1.30 -6.50 -7.94
N VAL A 266 0.55 -5.77 -8.75
CA VAL A 266 0.12 -4.39 -8.49
C VAL A 266 -1.34 -4.22 -8.85
N VAL A 267 -2.00 -3.23 -8.24
CA VAL A 267 -3.39 -2.87 -8.53
C VAL A 267 -3.41 -1.56 -9.32
N LEU A 268 -3.86 -1.59 -10.57
CA LEU A 268 -4.29 -0.38 -11.25
C LEU A 268 -5.69 0.00 -10.76
N LYS A 269 -5.93 1.27 -10.46
CA LYS A 269 -7.27 1.77 -10.13
C LYS A 269 -7.59 3.06 -10.88
N ASN A 270 -8.74 3.13 -11.56
CA ASN A 270 -9.26 4.35 -12.18
C ASN A 270 -9.40 5.45 -11.10
N TRP A 271 -8.70 6.56 -11.29
CA TRP A 271 -8.52 7.60 -10.28
C TRP A 271 -9.82 8.35 -9.89
N ASN A 272 -10.87 8.19 -10.72
CA ASN A 272 -12.18 8.84 -10.59
C ASN A 272 -13.31 7.83 -10.43
N SER A 273 -13.01 6.55 -10.14
CA SER A 273 -14.04 5.53 -9.93
C SER A 273 -14.78 5.71 -8.60
N ALA A 274 -16.11 5.63 -8.63
CA ALA A 274 -16.90 5.31 -7.44
C ALA A 274 -16.54 3.91 -6.90
N TYR A 275 -16.83 3.65 -5.62
CA TYR A 275 -16.65 2.33 -5.02
C TYR A 275 -17.85 1.43 -5.34
N ALA A 276 -17.59 0.15 -5.61
CA ALA A 276 -18.61 -0.82 -6.03
C ALA A 276 -18.68 -2.01 -5.05
N PRO A 277 -19.41 -1.90 -3.92
CA PRO A 277 -19.44 -2.92 -2.87
C PRO A 277 -19.79 -4.31 -3.41
N GLY A 278 -18.98 -5.32 -3.08
CA GLY A 278 -19.12 -6.72 -3.49
C GLY A 278 -19.00 -7.03 -4.99
N ARG A 279 -19.01 -6.02 -5.87
CA ARG A 279 -19.02 -6.16 -7.34
C ARG A 279 -17.62 -6.15 -7.93
N THR A 280 -17.49 -6.67 -9.15
CA THR A 280 -16.29 -6.55 -10.00
C THR A 280 -16.54 -5.52 -11.11
N THR A 281 -15.61 -4.61 -11.36
CA THR A 281 -15.71 -3.60 -12.43
C THR A 281 -14.43 -3.54 -13.29
N ASP A 282 -14.35 -2.63 -14.25
CA ASP A 282 -13.14 -2.35 -15.05
C ASP A 282 -12.21 -1.32 -14.43
N ASP A 283 -12.66 -0.65 -13.38
CA ASP A 283 -11.89 0.36 -12.67
C ASP A 283 -10.68 -0.20 -11.93
N TRP A 284 -10.78 -1.43 -11.41
CA TRP A 284 -9.81 -2.02 -10.49
C TRP A 284 -9.23 -3.31 -11.06
N LEU A 285 -7.96 -3.28 -11.45
CA LEU A 285 -7.28 -4.36 -12.17
C LEU A 285 -6.00 -4.80 -11.42
N VAL A 286 -5.98 -6.02 -10.88
CA VAL A 286 -4.75 -6.64 -10.35
C VAL A 286 -3.95 -7.24 -11.51
N VAL A 287 -2.67 -6.87 -11.62
CA VAL A 287 -1.79 -7.29 -12.73
C VAL A 287 -0.39 -7.72 -12.28
N GLU A 288 0.19 -8.70 -12.97
CA GLU A 288 1.61 -9.10 -12.79
C GLU A 288 2.54 -8.17 -13.59
N LYS A 289 2.14 -7.80 -14.80
CA LYS A 289 2.98 -7.05 -15.76
C LYS A 289 2.29 -5.81 -16.31
N LEU A 290 3.11 -4.78 -16.56
CA LEU A 290 2.71 -3.57 -17.28
C LEU A 290 3.57 -3.39 -18.53
N SER A 291 2.95 -3.51 -19.71
CA SER A 291 3.56 -3.10 -20.98
C SER A 291 3.42 -1.58 -21.17
N GLY A 292 4.21 -1.01 -22.09
CA GLY A 292 4.02 0.39 -22.48
C GLY A 292 2.63 0.64 -23.07
N ALA A 293 2.22 1.91 -23.09
CA ALA A 293 1.06 2.33 -23.87
C ALA A 293 1.23 1.94 -25.35
N ARG A 294 0.11 1.64 -26.01
CA ARG A 294 0.01 1.43 -27.47
C ARG A 294 -0.52 2.68 -28.14
#